data_AF-A0A7V3D6E5-F1
#
_entry.id   AF-A0A7V3D6E5-F1
#
_cell.length_a   1.000
_cell.length_b   1.000
_cell.length_c   1.000
_cell.angle_alpha   90.00
_cell.angle_beta   90.00
_cell.angle_gamma   90.00
#
_symmetry.space_group_name_H-M   'P 1'
#
loop_
_entity.id
_entity.type
_entity.pdbx_description
1 polymer ?
#
loop_
_entity_poly.entity_id
_entity_poly.type
_entity_poly.pdbx_seq_one_letter_code
_entity_poly.pdbx_strand_id
1 'polypeptide(L)'
;MSRKHQHKDRQKTAVVAFKVEEELAALLDKLPNKSEFIRRAIAAQLGTACPLCNGRGVVPRGVHDHYAPLIEQFKQRGCELCGESLKVPLDAGQLSEEDRERLEQFFLGGPLYCDACYASVPPCDDCGWHVAPEKVADHLRKEHCD
;
A
#
# COMPACT_ATOMS: atom_id res chain seq x y z
N MET A 1 45.93 23.43 -5.19
CA MET A 1 45.22 22.28 -5.81
C MET A 1 44.87 21.27 -4.73
N SER A 2 43.72 21.38 -4.08
CA SER A 2 43.28 20.45 -3.03
C SER A 2 42.00 19.74 -3.46
N ARG A 3 42.09 18.44 -3.72
CA ARG A 3 40.98 17.56 -4.06
C ARG A 3 40.09 17.39 -2.83
N LYS A 4 38.89 17.99 -2.85
CA LYS A 4 37.83 17.74 -1.86
C LYS A 4 37.34 16.29 -2.06
N HIS A 5 37.54 15.46 -1.05
CA HIS A 5 36.94 14.12 -1.00
C HIS A 5 35.43 14.29 -0.83
N GLN A 6 34.66 13.89 -1.84
CA GLN A 6 33.21 13.77 -1.76
C GLN A 6 32.89 12.54 -0.91
N HIS A 7 32.36 12.76 0.29
CA HIS A 7 31.78 11.70 1.09
C HIS A 7 30.37 11.41 0.55
N LYS A 8 30.25 10.42 -0.34
CA LYS A 8 28.96 9.90 -0.80
C LYS A 8 28.30 9.23 0.41
N ASP A 9 27.24 9.85 0.92
CA ASP A 9 26.51 9.38 2.11
C ASP A 9 25.98 7.97 1.84
N ARG A 10 26.67 6.97 2.40
CA ARG A 10 26.33 5.56 2.21
C ARG A 10 25.14 5.32 3.14
N GLN A 11 23.94 5.18 2.57
CA GLN A 11 22.71 4.90 3.32
C GLN A 11 23.00 3.92 4.45
N LYS A 12 22.78 4.36 5.70
CA LYS A 12 23.13 3.61 6.90
C LYS A 12 22.21 2.41 7.00
N THR A 13 22.66 1.25 6.56
CA THR A 13 21.96 -0.03 6.73
C THR A 13 22.19 -0.55 8.14
N ALA A 14 21.11 -0.81 8.87
CA ALA A 14 21.15 -1.52 10.15
C ALA A 14 20.79 -3.00 9.94
N VAL A 15 21.51 -3.90 10.62
CA VAL A 15 21.22 -5.34 10.59
C VAL A 15 20.29 -5.67 11.75
N VAL A 16 19.13 -6.26 11.45
CA VAL A 16 18.15 -6.75 12.43
C VAL A 16 18.04 -8.26 12.25
N ALA A 17 18.23 -9.01 13.34
CA ALA A 17 18.02 -10.45 13.38
C ALA A 17 16.78 -10.75 14.24
N PHE A 18 15.92 -11.64 13.75
CA PHE A 18 14.75 -12.12 14.48
C PHE A 18 14.68 -13.63 14.38
N LYS A 19 14.17 -14.27 15.45
CA LYS A 19 13.99 -15.71 15.51
C LYS A 19 12.64 -16.08 14.89
N VAL A 20 12.61 -17.15 14.11
CA VAL A 20 11.42 -17.66 13.43
C VAL A 20 11.32 -19.18 13.61
N GLU A 21 10.13 -19.71 13.34
CA GLU A 21 9.87 -21.14 13.20
C GLU A 21 10.63 -21.73 12.00
N GLU A 22 11.00 -23.00 12.10
CA GLU A 22 11.82 -23.69 11.09
C GLU A 22 11.13 -23.76 9.73
N GLU A 23 9.81 -23.92 9.71
CA GLU A 23 9.01 -23.90 8.48
C GLU A 23 9.09 -22.54 7.77
N LEU A 24 9.02 -21.44 8.51
CA LEU A 24 9.11 -20.09 7.95
C LEU A 24 10.54 -19.81 7.44
N ALA A 25 11.56 -20.27 8.16
CA ALA A 25 12.95 -20.19 7.69
C ALA A 25 13.12 -20.91 6.35
N ALA A 26 12.62 -22.15 6.23
CA ALA A 26 12.69 -22.92 5.00
C ALA A 26 11.95 -22.28 3.81
N LEU A 27 10.85 -21.57 4.07
CA LEU A 27 10.14 -20.79 3.06
C LEU A 27 10.94 -19.56 2.62
N LEU A 28 11.49 -18.80 3.56
CA LEU A 28 12.34 -17.64 3.27
C LEU A 28 13.60 -18.06 2.51
N ASP A 29 14.14 -19.25 2.77
CA ASP A 29 15.30 -19.81 2.09
C ASP A 29 15.10 -20.09 0.60
N LYS A 30 13.86 -20.27 0.16
CA LYS A 30 13.52 -20.49 -1.25
C LYS A 30 13.45 -19.20 -2.07
N LEU A 31 13.46 -18.04 -1.42
CA LEU A 31 13.32 -16.75 -2.09
C LEU A 31 14.65 -16.28 -2.67
N PRO A 32 14.66 -15.76 -3.91
CA PRO A 32 15.88 -15.25 -4.55
C PRO A 32 16.45 -14.02 -3.84
N ASN A 33 15.61 -13.20 -3.19
CA ASN A 33 16.04 -12.01 -2.44
C ASN A 33 15.22 -11.80 -1.16
N LYS A 34 15.66 -12.45 -0.07
CA LYS A 34 14.98 -12.44 1.24
C LYS A 34 14.83 -11.03 1.80
N SER A 35 15.88 -10.23 1.75
CA SER A 35 15.91 -8.89 2.32
C SER A 35 14.97 -7.93 1.60
N GLU A 36 14.81 -8.08 0.28
CA GLU A 36 13.82 -7.29 -0.47
C GLU A 36 12.39 -7.70 -0.11
N PHE A 37 12.10 -9.00 -0.11
CA PHE A 37 10.78 -9.50 0.27
C PHE A 37 10.38 -9.03 1.68
N ILE A 38 11.27 -9.21 2.66
CA ILE A 38 11.04 -8.80 4.05
C ILE A 38 10.87 -7.28 4.15
N ARG A 39 11.67 -6.48 3.44
CA ARG A 39 11.50 -5.02 3.43
C ARG A 39 10.15 -4.60 2.87
N ARG A 40 9.70 -5.20 1.76
CA ARG A 40 8.38 -4.90 1.16
C ARG A 40 7.26 -5.31 2.10
N ALA A 41 7.32 -6.50 2.70
CA ALA A 41 6.33 -6.98 3.65
C ALA A 41 6.24 -6.07 4.89
N ILE A 42 7.39 -5.67 5.45
CA ILE A 42 7.45 -4.74 6.58
C ILE A 42 6.95 -3.35 6.18
N ALA A 43 7.36 -2.81 5.03
CA ALA A 43 6.94 -1.49 4.57
C ALA A 43 5.42 -1.44 4.29
N ALA A 44 4.86 -2.48 3.68
CA ALA A 44 3.42 -2.63 3.48
C ALA A 44 2.66 -2.63 4.81
N GLN A 45 3.21 -3.27 5.85
CA GLN A 45 2.59 -3.32 7.17
C GLN A 45 2.80 -2.05 8.01
N LEU A 46 3.88 -1.29 7.75
CA LEU A 46 4.28 -0.11 8.52
C LEU A 46 3.85 1.23 7.89
N GLY A 47 3.21 1.24 6.72
CA GLY A 47 2.68 2.46 6.08
C GLY A 47 1.81 3.30 7.04
N THR A 48 1.15 2.67 8.01
CA THR A 48 0.75 3.28 9.29
C THR A 48 0.49 2.18 10.32
N ALA A 49 1.11 2.26 11.50
CA ALA A 49 0.80 1.30 12.57
C ALA A 49 -0.68 1.43 12.96
N CYS A 50 -1.45 0.35 12.86
CA CYS A 50 -2.88 0.38 13.18
C CYS A 50 -3.09 0.93 14.60
N PRO A 51 -3.84 2.04 14.78
CA PRO A 51 -3.99 2.70 16.08
C PRO A 51 -4.78 1.86 17.09
N LEU A 52 -5.48 0.82 16.63
CA LEU A 52 -6.26 -0.07 17.49
C LEU A 52 -5.39 -1.20 18.08
N CYS A 53 -4.49 -1.78 17.29
CA CYS A 53 -3.64 -2.89 17.73
C CYS A 53 -2.18 -2.49 18.01
N ASN A 54 -1.78 -1.25 17.70
CA ASN A 54 -0.40 -0.77 17.75
C ASN A 54 0.58 -1.70 17.02
N GLY A 55 0.17 -2.20 15.85
CA GLY A 55 0.99 -3.12 15.05
C GLY A 55 1.03 -4.57 15.54
N ARG A 56 0.25 -4.96 16.57
CA ARG A 56 0.21 -6.36 17.06
C ARG A 56 -0.56 -7.32 16.16
N GLY A 57 -1.34 -6.82 15.19
CA GLY A 57 -2.16 -7.66 14.31
C GLY A 57 -3.39 -8.31 14.96
N VAL A 58 -3.56 -8.16 16.28
CA VAL A 58 -4.73 -8.65 17.03
C VAL A 58 -5.29 -7.56 17.95
N VAL A 59 -6.62 -7.53 18.10
CA VAL A 59 -7.33 -6.61 19.02
C VAL A 59 -8.17 -7.42 20.02
N PRO A 60 -8.45 -6.89 21.21
CA PRO A 60 -9.38 -7.52 22.14
C PRO A 60 -10.76 -7.76 21.51
N ARG A 61 -11.44 -8.85 21.90
CA ARG A 61 -12.74 -9.24 21.31
C ARG A 61 -13.79 -8.13 21.35
N GLY A 62 -13.88 -7.39 22.45
CA GLY A 62 -14.82 -6.27 22.57
C GLY A 62 -14.56 -5.14 21.56
N VAL A 63 -13.29 -4.88 21.23
CA VAL A 63 -12.91 -3.89 20.19
C VAL A 63 -13.25 -4.42 18.80
N HIS A 64 -12.94 -5.69 18.54
CA HIS A 64 -13.31 -6.35 17.29
C HIS A 64 -14.82 -6.27 17.05
N ASP A 65 -15.62 -6.73 18.01
CA ASP A 65 -17.08 -6.82 17.86
C ASP A 65 -17.74 -5.44 17.70
N HIS A 66 -17.15 -4.40 18.31
CA HIS A 66 -17.59 -3.02 18.14
C HIS A 66 -17.37 -2.49 16.72
N TYR A 67 -16.21 -2.78 16.12
CA TYR A 67 -15.84 -2.28 14.80
C TYR A 67 -16.28 -3.18 13.64
N ALA A 68 -16.61 -4.46 13.88
CA ALA A 68 -16.98 -5.41 12.82
C ALA A 68 -18.15 -4.92 11.93
N PRO A 69 -19.25 -4.36 12.45
CA PRO A 69 -20.33 -3.82 11.61
C PRO A 69 -19.88 -2.63 10.76
N LEU A 70 -19.01 -1.78 11.32
CA LEU A 70 -18.47 -0.61 10.63
C LEU A 70 -17.54 -1.04 9.48
N ILE A 71 -16.70 -2.03 9.74
CA ILE A 71 -15.80 -2.62 8.74
C ILE A 71 -16.63 -3.22 7.59
N GLU A 72 -17.72 -3.94 7.85
CA GLU A 72 -18.60 -4.47 6.79
C GLU A 72 -19.23 -3.36 5.94
N GLN A 73 -19.60 -2.23 6.53
CA GLN A 73 -20.11 -1.08 5.77
C GLN A 73 -19.03 -0.48 4.87
N PHE A 74 -17.81 -0.34 5.38
CA PHE A 74 -16.70 0.27 4.61
C PHE A 74 -16.12 -0.62 3.52
N LYS A 75 -16.46 -1.92 3.48
CA LYS A 75 -16.14 -2.79 2.33
C LYS A 75 -16.85 -2.36 1.05
N GLN A 76 -17.90 -1.55 1.12
CA GLN A 76 -18.59 -1.04 -0.05
C GLN A 76 -18.18 0.40 -0.31
N ARG A 77 -17.62 0.67 -1.49
CA ARG A 77 -17.20 2.00 -1.92
C ARG A 77 -17.64 2.26 -3.35
N GLY A 78 -18.10 3.48 -3.62
CA GLY A 78 -18.46 3.89 -4.98
C GLY A 78 -17.24 4.19 -5.83
N CYS A 79 -17.27 3.81 -7.10
CA CYS A 79 -16.35 4.32 -8.11
C CYS A 79 -16.44 5.85 -8.18
N GLU A 80 -15.30 6.54 -8.21
CA GLU A 80 -15.27 8.01 -8.24
C GLU A 80 -15.74 8.62 -9.57
N LEU A 81 -15.83 7.83 -10.64
CA LEU A 81 -16.29 8.30 -11.94
C LEU A 81 -17.78 8.00 -12.18
N CYS A 82 -18.20 6.73 -12.01
CA CYS A 82 -19.57 6.30 -12.34
C CYS A 82 -20.47 6.09 -11.11
N GLY A 83 -19.92 6.05 -9.90
CA GLY A 83 -20.67 5.81 -8.66
C GLY A 83 -21.07 4.35 -8.40
N GLU A 84 -20.67 3.41 -9.25
CA GLU A 84 -20.97 1.99 -9.05
C GLU A 84 -20.39 1.47 -7.72
N SER A 85 -21.19 0.70 -6.97
CA SER A 85 -20.79 0.16 -5.67
C SER A 85 -19.87 -1.05 -5.86
N LEU A 86 -18.62 -0.89 -5.43
CA LEU A 86 -17.57 -1.89 -5.48
C LEU A 86 -17.33 -2.48 -4.10
N LYS A 87 -17.14 -3.80 -4.06
CA LYS A 87 -16.61 -4.47 -2.87
C LYS A 87 -15.09 -4.34 -2.88
N VAL A 88 -14.55 -3.57 -1.94
CA VAL A 88 -13.12 -3.41 -1.75
C VAL A 88 -12.65 -4.40 -0.68
N PRO A 89 -11.65 -5.25 -0.97
CA PRO A 89 -11.03 -6.12 0.01
C PRO A 89 -10.42 -5.32 1.17
N LEU A 90 -10.38 -5.91 2.37
CA LEU A 90 -9.74 -5.28 3.53
C LEU A 90 -8.21 -5.45 3.53
N ASP A 91 -7.71 -6.37 2.70
CA ASP A 91 -6.30 -6.73 2.60
C ASP A 91 -5.91 -6.81 1.12
N ALA A 92 -4.81 -6.15 0.77
CA ALA A 92 -4.23 -6.18 -0.56
C ALA A 92 -3.52 -7.51 -0.88
N GLY A 93 -3.27 -8.36 0.12
CA GLY A 93 -2.57 -9.63 -0.02
C GLY A 93 -3.33 -10.72 -0.80
N GLN A 94 -4.60 -10.50 -1.16
CA GLN A 94 -5.43 -11.45 -1.91
C GLN A 94 -6.03 -10.84 -3.19
N LEU A 95 -5.48 -9.75 -3.70
CA LEU A 95 -5.95 -9.17 -4.95
C LEU A 95 -5.64 -10.09 -6.13
N SER A 96 -6.59 -10.17 -7.08
CA SER A 96 -6.33 -10.74 -8.38
C SER A 96 -5.26 -9.90 -9.11
N GLU A 97 -4.51 -10.50 -10.04
CA GLU A 97 -3.57 -9.72 -10.86
C GLU A 97 -4.27 -8.61 -11.66
N GLU A 98 -5.53 -8.83 -12.04
CA GLU A 98 -6.37 -7.85 -12.75
C GLU A 98 -6.72 -6.64 -11.86
N ASP A 99 -7.00 -6.88 -10.57
CA ASP A 99 -7.41 -5.83 -9.65
C ASP A 99 -6.25 -5.12 -8.94
N ARG A 100 -5.02 -5.67 -9.03
CA ARG A 100 -3.88 -5.22 -8.24
C ARG A 100 -3.58 -3.74 -8.45
N GLU A 101 -3.36 -3.30 -9.69
CA GLU A 101 -2.95 -1.93 -9.98
C GLU A 101 -4.03 -0.90 -9.58
N ARG A 102 -5.29 -1.20 -9.90
CA ARG A 102 -6.46 -0.36 -9.60
C ARG A 102 -6.70 -0.20 -8.09
N LEU A 103 -6.64 -1.31 -7.34
CA LEU A 103 -6.91 -1.27 -5.90
C LEU A 103 -5.69 -0.85 -5.08
N GLU A 104 -4.46 -1.14 -5.53
CA GLU A 104 -3.23 -0.66 -4.90
C GLU A 104 -3.17 0.88 -4.90
N GLN A 105 -3.54 1.52 -6.00
CA GLN A 105 -3.72 2.98 -6.04
C GLN A 105 -4.67 3.46 -4.93
N PHE A 106 -5.82 2.82 -4.77
CA PHE A 106 -6.79 3.18 -3.73
C PHE A 106 -6.23 2.99 -2.32
N PHE A 107 -5.54 1.87 -2.06
CA PHE A 107 -4.93 1.61 -0.74
C PHE A 107 -3.80 2.57 -0.40
N LEU A 108 -3.11 3.11 -1.40
CA LEU A 108 -2.09 4.15 -1.23
C LEU A 108 -2.67 5.57 -1.12
N GLY A 109 -4.00 5.71 -1.06
CA GLY A 109 -4.68 7.00 -0.87
C GLY A 109 -5.13 7.69 -2.15
N GLY A 110 -4.98 7.02 -3.31
CA GLY A 110 -5.48 7.50 -4.60
C GLY A 110 -6.98 7.21 -4.82
N PRO A 111 -7.54 7.65 -5.96
CA PRO A 111 -8.96 7.50 -6.24
C PRO A 111 -9.34 6.05 -6.57
N LEU A 112 -10.56 5.66 -6.19
CA LEU A 112 -11.12 4.33 -6.50
C LEU A 112 -11.91 4.36 -7.81
N TYR A 113 -11.55 3.51 -8.77
CA TYR A 113 -12.32 3.29 -9.99
C TYR A 113 -12.82 1.86 -10.09
N CYS A 114 -13.91 1.60 -10.83
CA CYS A 114 -14.26 0.25 -11.28
C CYS A 114 -13.36 -0.15 -12.45
N ASP A 115 -13.38 -1.43 -12.83
CA ASP A 115 -12.55 -1.98 -13.91
C ASP A 115 -12.71 -1.19 -15.23
N ALA A 116 -13.95 -1.01 -15.68
CA ALA A 116 -14.26 -0.26 -16.90
C ALA A 116 -13.80 1.21 -16.85
N CYS A 117 -13.99 1.88 -15.71
CA CYS A 117 -13.58 3.28 -15.56
C CYS A 117 -12.07 3.41 -15.48
N TYR A 118 -11.38 2.50 -14.78
CA TYR A 118 -9.93 2.52 -14.64
C TYR A 118 -9.24 2.46 -16.01
N ALA A 119 -9.66 1.55 -16.89
CA ALA A 119 -9.12 1.44 -18.25
C ALA A 119 -9.36 2.69 -19.12
N SER A 120 -10.39 3.49 -18.82
CA SER A 120 -10.75 4.69 -19.58
C SER A 120 -10.05 5.96 -19.12
N VAL A 121 -9.55 5.99 -17.89
CA VAL A 121 -8.90 7.15 -17.29
C VAL A 121 -7.40 7.09 -17.57
N PRO A 122 -6.78 8.16 -18.09
CA PRO A 122 -5.34 8.15 -18.34
C PRO A 122 -4.53 8.20 -17.03
N PRO A 123 -3.34 7.57 -16.98
CA PRO A 123 -2.41 7.73 -15.88
C PRO A 123 -1.78 9.13 -15.87
N CYS A 124 -1.43 9.61 -14.69
CA CYS A 124 -0.61 10.80 -14.48
C CYS A 124 0.84 10.52 -14.92
N ASP A 125 1.44 11.45 -15.66
CA ASP A 125 2.79 11.30 -16.19
C ASP A 125 3.89 11.25 -15.11
N ASP A 126 3.64 11.84 -13.92
CA ASP A 126 4.63 11.92 -12.84
C ASP A 126 4.62 10.70 -11.90
N CYS A 127 3.45 10.13 -11.60
CA CYS A 127 3.31 9.01 -10.64
C CYS A 127 2.60 7.76 -11.16
N GLY A 128 2.05 7.80 -12.37
CA GLY A 128 1.33 6.67 -12.97
C GLY A 128 -0.08 6.44 -12.41
N TRP A 129 -0.56 7.25 -11.45
CA TRP A 129 -1.93 7.11 -10.95
C TRP A 129 -2.95 7.50 -12.01
N HIS A 130 -3.98 6.67 -12.20
CA HIS A 130 -5.13 7.00 -13.02
C HIS A 130 -5.91 8.08 -12.27
N VAL A 131 -6.00 9.27 -12.86
CA VAL A 131 -6.68 10.42 -12.26
C VAL A 131 -7.60 11.02 -13.31
N ALA A 132 -8.88 11.15 -12.98
CA ALA A 132 -9.86 11.74 -13.89
C ALA A 132 -9.40 13.15 -14.33
N PRO A 133 -9.52 13.52 -15.63
CA PRO A 133 -8.98 14.76 -16.18
C PRO A 133 -9.35 16.02 -15.38
N GLU A 134 -10.58 16.07 -14.86
CA GLU A 134 -11.09 17.15 -14.04
C GLU A 134 -10.41 17.27 -12.66
N LYS A 135 -9.79 16.20 -12.15
CA LYS A 135 -9.08 16.17 -10.86
C LYS A 135 -7.56 16.23 -10.99
N VAL A 136 -7.01 16.19 -12.22
CA VAL A 136 -5.55 16.19 -12.44
C VAL A 136 -4.88 17.43 -11.86
N ALA A 137 -5.45 18.62 -12.05
CA ALA A 137 -4.89 19.86 -11.51
C ALA A 137 -4.82 19.86 -9.96
N ASP A 138 -5.84 19.30 -9.31
CA ASP A 138 -5.88 19.17 -7.86
C ASP A 138 -4.91 18.10 -7.35
N HIS A 139 -4.76 16.99 -8.08
CA HIS A 139 -3.79 15.95 -7.80
C HIS A 139 -2.35 16.49 -7.88
N LEU A 140 -1.98 17.15 -8.98
CA LEU A 140 -0.66 17.75 -9.17
C LEU A 140 -0.32 18.72 -8.02
N ARG A 141 -1.29 19.53 -7.58
CA ARG A 141 -1.08 20.48 -6.47
C ARG A 141 -0.85 19.80 -5.12
N LYS A 142 -1.48 18.65 -4.85
CA LYS A 142 -1.40 17.98 -3.54
C LYS A 142 -0.23 17.01 -3.44
N GLU A 143 0.03 16.26 -4.51
CA GLU A 143 0.96 15.14 -4.49
C GLU A 143 2.32 15.47 -5.14
N HIS A 144 2.39 16.51 -5.99
CA HIS A 144 3.58 16.83 -6.81
C HIS A 144 4.06 18.28 -6.68
N CYS A 145 3.44 19.09 -5.84
CA CYS A 145 3.85 20.47 -5.61
C CYS A 145 4.73 20.54 -4.35
N ASP A 146 6.03 20.73 -4.54
CA ASP A 146 6.99 21.13 -3.50
C ASP A 146 6.76 22.58 -3.03
#